data_AF-A0AAV2GWA0-F1
#
_entry.id   AF-A0AAV2GWA0-F1
#
_cell.length_a   1.000
_cell.length_b   1.000
_cell.length_c   1.000
_cell.angle_alpha   90.00
_cell.angle_beta   90.00
_cell.angle_gamma   90.00
#
_symmetry.space_group_name_H-M   'P 1'
#
loop_
_entity.id
_entity.type
_entity.pdbx_description
1 polymer ?
#
loop_
_entity_poly.entity_id
_entity_poly.type
_entity_poly.pdbx_seq_one_letter_code
_entity_poly.pdbx_strand_id
1 'polypeptide(L)'
;MAGDEDEHYTVLGLPSGEEGFQLSSEEIRRAYKRKAFELHPDKRPDDENAKQKFQKLQSSYQVLKDHTSRNQYNDRLRLKILQGRRRRSSSEPEKKKQKQQAHRSFPIVLLLLGLINRIVERISQP
;
A
#
# COMPACT_ATOMS: atom_id res chain seq x y z
N MET A 1 -3.31 -7.31 -10.85
CA MET A 1 -2.09 -7.70 -10.15
C MET A 1 -1.03 -6.65 -10.41
N ALA A 2 -0.70 -5.81 -9.42
CA ALA A 2 0.22 -4.69 -9.58
C ALA A 2 1.50 -4.98 -8.79
N GLY A 3 2.39 -5.83 -9.33
CA GLY A 3 3.57 -6.26 -8.56
C GLY A 3 4.78 -6.75 -9.35
N ASP A 4 4.62 -7.46 -10.48
CA ASP A 4 5.72 -8.34 -10.90
C ASP A 4 6.65 -7.79 -12.01
N GLU A 5 6.29 -6.67 -12.64
CA GLU A 5 6.98 -6.14 -13.82
C GLU A 5 7.99 -5.03 -13.51
N ASP A 6 7.90 -4.38 -12.34
CA ASP A 6 8.68 -3.18 -12.03
C ASP A 6 9.71 -3.38 -10.91
N GLU A 7 10.10 -4.60 -10.57
CA GLU A 7 11.04 -4.87 -9.47
C GLU A 7 12.41 -5.38 -9.95
N HIS A 8 13.11 -4.56 -10.74
CA HIS A 8 14.45 -4.90 -11.23
C HIS A 8 15.45 -5.11 -10.09
N TYR A 9 15.37 -4.30 -9.03
CA TYR A 9 16.24 -4.46 -7.85
C TYR A 9 15.99 -5.80 -7.13
N THR A 10 14.74 -6.19 -6.93
CA THR A 10 14.37 -7.45 -6.27
C THR A 10 14.89 -8.68 -7.03
N VAL A 11 14.85 -8.65 -8.37
CA VAL A 11 15.38 -9.75 -9.20
C VAL A 11 16.88 -9.98 -8.96
N LEU A 12 17.63 -8.90 -8.73
CA LEU A 12 19.06 -8.96 -8.40
C LEU A 12 19.30 -9.30 -6.91
N GLY A 13 18.25 -9.38 -6.09
CA GLY A 13 18.33 -9.58 -4.65
C GLY A 13 18.79 -8.32 -3.90
N LEU A 14 18.50 -7.15 -4.46
CA LEU A 14 18.84 -5.84 -3.89
C LEU A 14 17.59 -5.18 -3.28
N PRO A 15 17.77 -4.33 -2.26
CA PRO A 15 16.65 -3.56 -1.71
C PRO A 15 16.08 -2.64 -2.80
N SER A 16 14.76 -2.46 -2.78
CA SER A 16 14.05 -1.52 -3.65
C SER A 16 13.77 -0.20 -2.91
N GLY A 17 13.34 0.83 -3.63
CA GLY A 17 13.05 2.14 -3.04
C GLY A 17 14.31 2.95 -2.74
N GLU A 18 14.27 3.78 -1.69
CA GLU A 18 15.34 4.76 -1.41
C GLU A 18 16.71 4.11 -1.15
N GLU A 19 16.74 2.94 -0.53
CA GLU A 19 17.97 2.17 -0.34
C GLU A 19 18.52 1.65 -1.68
N GLY A 20 17.65 1.12 -2.54
CA GLY A 20 18.02 0.65 -3.86
C GLY A 20 18.56 1.74 -4.78
N PHE A 21 18.02 2.96 -4.66
CA PHE A 21 18.42 4.10 -5.50
C PHE A 21 19.83 4.61 -5.19
N GLN A 22 20.36 4.32 -3.99
CA GLN A 22 21.68 4.76 -3.55
C GLN A 22 22.79 3.78 -3.95
N LEU A 23 22.45 2.59 -4.44
CA LEU A 23 23.42 1.58 -4.82
C LEU A 23 24.32 2.05 -5.97
N SER A 24 25.61 1.72 -5.86
CA SER A 24 26.59 1.96 -6.92
C SER A 24 26.47 0.94 -8.05
N SER A 25 26.97 1.30 -9.24
CA SER A 25 26.99 0.37 -10.38
C SER A 25 27.81 -0.89 -10.10
N GLU A 26 28.86 -0.78 -9.27
CA GLU A 26 29.68 -1.92 -8.84
C GLU A 26 28.91 -2.89 -7.95
N GLU A 27 28.10 -2.40 -7.01
CA GLU A 27 27.25 -3.23 -6.16
C GLU A 27 26.18 -3.96 -6.98
N ILE A 28 25.54 -3.26 -7.91
CA ILE A 28 24.56 -3.85 -8.85
C ILE A 28 25.23 -4.95 -9.68
N ARG A 29 26.43 -4.69 -10.20
CA ARG A 29 27.20 -5.68 -10.96
C ARG A 29 27.60 -6.89 -10.13
N ARG A 30 28.00 -6.68 -8.88
CA ARG A 30 28.35 -7.75 -7.95
C ARG A 30 27.15 -8.62 -7.63
N ALA A 31 25.99 -8.02 -7.38
CA ALA A 31 24.73 -8.72 -7.13
C ALA A 31 24.31 -9.55 -8.35
N TYR A 32 24.37 -8.96 -9.54
CA TYR A 32 24.10 -9.67 -10.80
C TYR A 32 25.01 -10.90 -10.97
N LYS A 33 26.32 -10.77 -10.76
CA LYS A 33 27.26 -11.90 -10.89
C LYS A 33 26.91 -13.04 -9.92
N ARG A 34 26.60 -12.71 -8.66
CA ARG A 34 26.17 -13.69 -7.65
C ARG A 34 24.90 -14.42 -8.08
N LYS A 35 23.87 -13.67 -8.47
CA LYS A 35 22.60 -14.24 -8.91
C LYS A 35 22.72 -15.05 -10.21
N ALA A 36 23.56 -14.61 -11.14
CA ALA A 36 23.79 -15.32 -12.40
C ALA A 36 24.43 -16.68 -12.16
N PHE A 37 25.36 -16.78 -11.21
CA PHE A 37 25.94 -18.06 -10.81
C PHE A 37 24.90 -18.97 -10.13
N GLU A 38 24.08 -18.41 -9.24
CA GLU A 38 23.01 -19.14 -8.56
C GLU A 38 21.96 -19.69 -9.53
N LEU A 39 21.56 -18.91 -10.54
CA LEU A 39 20.44 -19.19 -11.45
C LEU A 39 20.87 -19.75 -12.81
N HIS A 40 22.15 -20.11 -12.99
CA HIS A 40 22.64 -20.58 -14.28
C HIS A 40 21.95 -21.90 -14.70
N PRO A 41 21.37 -21.99 -15.91
CA PRO A 41 20.62 -23.19 -16.34
C PRO A 41 21.48 -24.46 -16.40
N ASP A 42 22.77 -24.33 -16.74
CA ASP A 42 23.73 -25.45 -16.73
C ASP A 42 23.88 -26.13 -15.36
N LYS A 43 23.74 -25.36 -14.27
CA LYS A 43 23.81 -25.89 -12.90
C LYS A 43 22.45 -26.34 -12.37
N ARG A 44 21.37 -26.07 -13.09
CA ARG A 44 19.99 -26.39 -12.71
C ARG A 44 19.23 -27.00 -13.90
N PRO A 45 19.70 -28.14 -14.44
CA PRO A 45 19.03 -28.80 -15.56
C PRO A 45 17.60 -29.24 -15.22
N ASP A 46 17.30 -29.48 -13.93
CA ASP A 46 15.99 -29.97 -13.46
C ASP A 46 14.97 -28.84 -13.19
N ASP A 47 15.38 -27.56 -13.24
CA ASP A 47 14.47 -26.42 -13.05
C ASP A 47 14.07 -25.85 -14.41
N GLU A 48 12.89 -26.25 -14.91
CA GLU A 48 12.29 -25.75 -16.15
C GLU A 48 12.20 -24.21 -16.19
N ASN A 49 12.12 -23.57 -15.02
CA ASN A 49 12.05 -22.12 -14.92
C ASN A 49 13.44 -21.44 -14.84
N ALA A 50 14.54 -22.19 -14.76
CA ALA A 50 15.89 -21.62 -14.65
C ALA A 50 16.21 -20.69 -15.81
N LYS A 51 15.85 -21.10 -17.04
CA LYS A 51 16.00 -20.27 -18.25
C LYS A 51 15.24 -18.95 -18.13
N GLN A 52 13.97 -19.01 -17.72
CA GLN A 52 13.13 -17.82 -17.58
C GLN A 52 13.63 -16.89 -16.46
N LYS A 53 14.03 -17.44 -15.31
CA LYS A 53 14.61 -16.67 -14.18
C LYS A 53 15.91 -15.98 -14.59
N PHE A 54 16.78 -16.70 -15.31
CA PHE A 54 18.03 -16.14 -15.83
C PHE A 54 17.79 -15.03 -16.85
N GLN A 55 16.82 -15.21 -17.74
CA GLN A 55 16.44 -14.18 -18.70
C GLN A 55 15.88 -12.93 -17.99
N LYS A 56 15.03 -13.08 -16.97
CA LYS A 56 14.53 -11.97 -16.14
C LYS A 56 15.67 -11.24 -15.43
N LEU A 57 16.67 -11.98 -14.93
CA LEU A 57 17.88 -11.42 -14.32
C LEU A 57 18.69 -10.58 -15.32
N GLN A 58 18.90 -11.09 -16.54
CA GLN A 58 19.61 -10.37 -17.60
C GLN A 58 18.87 -9.07 -17.99
N SER A 59 17.56 -9.15 -18.23
CA SER A 59 16.75 -7.97 -18.56
C SER A 59 16.80 -6.91 -17.46
N SER A 60 16.71 -7.33 -16.19
CA SER A 60 16.76 -6.41 -15.05
C SER A 60 18.14 -5.74 -14.91
N TYR A 61 19.22 -6.51 -15.09
CA TYR A 61 20.56 -5.94 -15.08
C TYR A 61 20.79 -4.97 -16.23
N GLN A 62 20.25 -5.22 -17.42
CA GLN A 62 20.39 -4.32 -18.56
C GLN A 62 19.81 -2.93 -18.28
N VAL A 63 18.67 -2.86 -17.57
CA VAL A 63 18.04 -1.58 -17.16
C VAL A 63 18.86 -0.88 -16.08
N LEU A 64 19.39 -1.63 -15.11
CA LEU A 64 20.09 -1.08 -13.95
C LEU A 64 21.58 -0.79 -14.19
N LYS A 65 22.19 -1.38 -15.23
CA LYS A 65 23.61 -1.22 -15.56
C LYS A 65 23.93 0.19 -16.02
N ASP A 66 23.08 0.77 -16.86
CA ASP A 66 23.26 2.11 -17.41
C ASP A 66 22.70 3.17 -16.46
N HIS A 67 23.50 4.20 -16.18
CA HIS A 67 23.15 5.23 -15.22
C HIS A 67 21.91 6.04 -15.66
N THR A 68 21.82 6.35 -16.95
CA THR A 68 20.69 7.11 -17.51
C THR A 68 19.40 6.31 -17.42
N SER A 69 19.44 5.05 -17.87
CA SER A 69 18.30 4.13 -17.84
C SER A 69 17.82 3.86 -16.41
N ARG A 70 18.76 3.66 -15.49
CA ARG A 70 18.48 3.49 -14.06
C ARG A 70 17.80 4.71 -13.45
N ASN A 71 18.27 5.91 -13.78
CA ASN A 71 17.66 7.14 -13.26
C ASN A 71 16.22 7.31 -13.75
N GLN A 72 15.95 7.10 -15.04
CA GLN A 72 14.60 7.16 -15.59
C GLN A 72 13.66 6.15 -14.92
N TYR A 73 14.16 4.95 -14.66
CA TYR A 73 13.44 3.92 -13.93
C TYR A 73 13.16 4.33 -12.47
N ASN A 74 14.17 4.85 -11.76
CA ASN A 74 14.01 5.35 -10.38
C ASN A 74 13.00 6.50 -10.29
N ASP A 75 13.00 7.42 -11.25
CA ASP A 75 12.04 8.53 -11.30
C ASP A 75 10.62 8.04 -11.56
N ARG A 76 10.44 7.03 -12.43
CA ARG A 76 9.15 6.37 -12.63
C ARG A 76 8.65 5.73 -11.34
N LEU A 77 9.52 5.07 -10.58
CA LEU A 77 9.17 4.46 -9.29
C LEU A 77 8.75 5.52 -8.26
N ARG A 78 9.47 6.64 -8.16
CA ARG A 78 9.10 7.77 -7.31
C ARG A 78 7.72 8.32 -7.67
N LEU A 79 7.44 8.51 -8.97
CA LEU A 79 6.15 8.98 -9.44
C LEU A 79 5.01 8.01 -9.08
N LYS A 80 5.23 6.70 -9.22
CA LYS A 80 4.24 5.67 -8.82
C LYS A 80 3.92 5.76 -7.32
N ILE A 81 4.93 5.95 -6.47
CA ILE A 81 4.75 6.13 -5.01
C ILE A 81 3.89 7.36 -4.72
N LEU A 82 4.18 8.49 -5.38
CA LEU A 82 3.43 9.73 -5.21
C LEU A 82 1.96 9.60 -5.67
N GLN A 83 1.72 8.97 -6.81
CA GLN A 83 0.37 8.73 -7.35
C GLN A 83 -0.42 7.77 -6.46
N GLY A 84 0.21 6.71 -5.94
CA GLY A 84 -0.39 5.75 -5.03
C GLY A 84 -0.87 6.40 -3.72
N ARG A 85 -0.12 7.39 -3.20
CA ARG A 85 -0.54 8.18 -2.02
C ARG A 85 -1.78 9.02 -2.30
N ARG A 86 -1.85 9.69 -3.46
CA ARG A 86 -3.04 10.49 -3.85
C ARG A 86 -4.31 9.65 -4.00
N ARG A 87 -4.20 8.46 -4.60
CA ARG A 87 -5.38 7.57 -4.75
C ARG A 87 -5.94 7.16 -3.39
N ARG A 88 -5.07 6.88 -2.41
CA ARG A 88 -5.48 6.48 -1.06
C ARG A 88 -6.17 7.63 -0.30
N SER A 89 -5.72 8.87 -0.47
CA SER A 89 -6.37 10.05 0.13
C SER A 89 -7.71 10.40 -0.53
N SER A 90 -7.88 10.11 -1.82
CA SER A 90 -9.15 10.37 -2.52
C SER A 90 -10.21 9.27 -2.32
N SER A 91 -9.82 8.11 -1.77
CA SER A 91 -10.70 6.96 -1.53
C SER A 91 -11.11 6.77 -0.06
N GLU A 92 -10.82 7.72 0.84
CA GLU A 92 -11.31 7.66 2.21
C GLU A 92 -12.74 8.22 2.27
N PRO A 93 -13.80 7.38 2.41
CA PRO A 93 -15.15 7.90 2.50
C PRO A 93 -15.29 8.66 3.82
N GLU A 94 -15.81 9.90 3.76
CA GLU A 94 -16.17 10.74 4.91
C GLU A 94 -17.22 10.08 5.84
N LYS A 95 -16.86 9.02 6.56
CA LYS A 95 -17.74 8.35 7.54
C LYS A 95 -17.40 8.73 8.99
N LYS A 96 -17.08 9.99 9.26
CA LYS A 96 -16.84 10.46 10.64
C LYS A 96 -17.68 11.64 11.14
N LYS A 97 -18.62 12.20 10.36
CA LYS A 97 -19.50 13.28 10.85
C LYS A 97 -20.91 12.87 11.29
N GLN A 98 -21.34 11.63 11.06
CA GLN A 98 -22.73 11.23 11.37
C GLN A 98 -22.92 10.55 12.74
N LYS A 99 -21.85 10.35 13.53
CA LYS A 99 -21.93 9.71 14.86
C LYS A 99 -22.05 10.68 16.04
N GLN A 100 -22.17 11.99 15.81
CA GLN A 100 -22.26 13.00 16.89
C GLN A 100 -23.60 13.74 16.97
N GLN A 101 -24.53 13.55 16.03
CA GLN A 101 -25.87 14.16 16.06
C GLN A 101 -26.94 13.29 16.74
N ALA A 102 -26.59 12.12 17.29
CA ALA A 102 -27.54 11.28 18.02
C ALA A 102 -27.63 11.58 19.52
N HIS A 103 -27.02 12.67 20.02
CA HIS A 103 -26.97 12.92 21.46
C HIS A 103 -27.07 14.38 21.92
N ARG A 104 -27.72 15.28 21.15
CA ARG A 104 -28.09 16.60 21.66
C ARG A 104 -29.49 17.06 21.20
N SER A 105 -30.42 17.00 22.16
CA SER A 105 -31.66 17.80 22.35
C SER A 105 -33.01 17.26 21.84
N PHE A 106 -33.77 16.69 22.79
CA PHE A 106 -35.26 16.61 22.88
C PHE A 106 -35.87 18.02 23.00
N PRO A 107 -37.10 18.33 22.50
CA PRO A 107 -38.35 18.12 23.28
C PRO A 107 -39.68 17.98 22.46
N ILE A 108 -40.74 17.40 23.06
CA ILE A 108 -42.18 17.86 23.02
C ILE A 108 -43.22 16.74 23.32
N VAL A 109 -43.06 15.46 22.99
CA VAL A 109 -44.28 14.63 22.75
C VAL A 109 -44.92 13.89 23.93
N LEU A 110 -44.26 13.45 25.01
CA LEU A 110 -44.96 12.62 26.02
C LEU A 110 -44.82 13.09 27.48
N LEU A 111 -44.91 14.41 27.65
CA LEU A 111 -45.52 15.07 28.82
C LEU A 111 -46.97 14.59 29.11
N LEU A 112 -47.54 13.70 28.29
CA LEU A 112 -48.83 13.01 28.48
C LEU A 112 -48.88 12.03 29.67
N LEU A 113 -47.74 11.59 30.23
CA LEU A 113 -47.74 10.80 31.48
C LEU A 113 -47.81 11.68 32.75
N GLY A 114 -47.56 12.98 32.64
CA GLY A 114 -47.73 13.96 33.71
C GLY A 114 -49.20 14.32 34.01
N LEU A 115 -50.15 13.88 33.18
CA LEU A 115 -51.58 14.13 33.37
C LEU A 115 -52.27 13.14 34.33
N ILE A 116 -51.65 11.96 34.58
CA ILE A 116 -52.22 10.93 35.47
C ILE A 116 -52.00 11.30 36.95
N ASN A 117 -50.91 12.00 37.27
CA ASN A 117 -50.59 12.37 38.66
C ASN A 117 -51.39 13.58 39.19
N ARG A 118 -52.27 14.17 38.38
CA ARG A 118 -53.12 15.32 38.77
C ARG A 118 -54.54 14.94 39.20
N ILE A 119 -54.90 13.65 39.11
CA ILE A 119 -56.22 13.13 39.52
C ILE A 119 -56.21 12.62 40.98
N VAL A 120 -55.05 12.26 41.53
CA VAL A 120 -54.94 11.71 42.91
C VAL A 120 -54.89 12.81 44.00
N GLU A 121 -54.50 14.05 43.67
CA GLU A 121 -54.46 15.16 44.65
C GLU A 121 -55.83 15.83 44.87
N ARG A 122 -56.86 15.44 44.11
CA ARG A 122 -58.25 15.91 44.28
C ARG A 122 -59.06 15.10 45.30
N ILE A 123 -58.39 14.31 46.14
CA ILE A 123 -58.96 13.51 47.23
C ILE A 123 -58.40 13.93 48.61
N SER A 124 -57.57 14.99 48.67
CA SER A 124 -57.02 15.48 49.94
C SER A 124 -57.34 16.96 50.17
N GLN A 125 -58.61 17.25 50.46
CA GLN A 125 -59.14 18.25 51.41
C GLN A 125 -60.53 17.76 51.85
N PRO A 126 -60.95 17.89 53.12
CA PRO A 126 -60.86 19.08 53.97
C PRO A 126 -59.58 19.23 54.79
#